data_AF-A0A0A9XCJ9-F1
#
_entry.id   AF-A0A0A9XCJ9-F1
#
_cell.length_a   1.000
_cell.length_b   1.000
_cell.length_c   1.000
_cell.angle_alpha   90.00
_cell.angle_beta   90.00
_cell.angle_gamma   90.00
#
_symmetry.space_group_name_H-M   'P 1'
#
loop_
_entity.id
_entity.type
_entity.pdbx_description
1 polymer ?
#
loop_
_entity_poly.entity_id
_entity_poly.type
_entity_poly.pdbx_seq_one_letter_code
_entity_poly.pdbx_strand_id
1 'polypeptide(L)'
;TGGLCLCILAIHLFVPFSVVKEWKYMCEVFNKWIIFQDKYKEVIRTEYRTKLNVVVAIVSGVIPVVTMGATVLHSYVLYHKEWYHLLSYIFVLTSVCVLYGIWVFSLTEIINVADTIRSRSFEIIHSKDNIEKSHELYSLRILWHELSIIVRFSSTAVACSMIFTAATGVIIFIASAYGFMKCVAIGDERYFLFFTIMLGMGLVLCVPCEIGYRTTLHAGTYIVEMLSSVNMLELDELTAREVDLFLQAVYANYPDISYGGMVTVNRETITSIFSATVTYLIVLLQLRINHKLQPTSPTFVSKITNVAGRGEFEELNTSSSL
;
A
#
# COMPACT_ATOMS: atom_id res chain seq x y z
N THR A 1 19.47 15.23 -5.94
CA THR A 1 18.50 15.34 -7.05
C THR A 1 18.65 14.20 -8.05
N GLY A 2 19.87 13.80 -8.48
CA GLY A 2 20.06 12.68 -9.42
C GLY A 2 19.47 11.33 -8.99
N GLY A 3 19.59 10.94 -7.72
CA GLY A 3 19.06 9.66 -7.22
C GLY A 3 17.53 9.53 -7.30
N LEU A 4 16.79 10.60 -7.02
CA LEU A 4 15.32 10.60 -7.15
C LEU A 4 14.88 10.47 -8.61
N CYS A 5 15.62 11.10 -9.53
CA CYS A 5 15.37 10.98 -10.96
C CYS A 5 15.57 9.53 -11.44
N LEU A 6 16.62 8.84 -10.96
CA LEU A 6 16.86 7.43 -11.26
C LEU A 6 15.77 6.51 -10.71
N CYS A 7 15.29 6.74 -9.48
CA CYS A 7 14.18 5.97 -8.90
C CYS A 7 12.88 6.16 -9.71
N ILE A 8 12.59 7.39 -10.15
CA ILE A 8 11.44 7.68 -10.99
C ILE A 8 11.60 7.02 -12.38
N LEU A 9 12.79 7.08 -12.98
CA LEU A 9 13.11 6.41 -14.25
C LEU A 9 12.95 4.88 -14.18
N ALA A 10 13.30 4.28 -13.03
CA ALA A 10 13.11 2.85 -12.80
C ALA A 10 11.62 2.47 -12.82
N ILE A 11 10.73 3.30 -12.28
CA ILE A 11 9.27 3.10 -12.37
C ILE A 11 8.80 3.17 -13.83
N HIS A 12 9.33 4.13 -14.61
CA HIS A 12 8.97 4.32 -16.02
C HIS A 12 9.21 3.06 -16.86
N LEU A 13 10.26 2.29 -16.58
CA LEU A 13 10.59 1.08 -17.31
C LEU A 13 9.88 -0.16 -16.73
N PHE A 14 9.77 -0.24 -15.41
CA PHE A 14 9.33 -1.47 -14.76
C PHE A 14 7.82 -1.67 -14.78
N VAL A 15 7.02 -0.60 -14.58
CA VAL A 15 5.56 -0.73 -14.49
C VAL A 15 4.94 -1.30 -15.79
N PRO A 16 5.27 -0.79 -16.99
CA PRO A 16 4.75 -1.37 -18.23
C PRO A 16 5.18 -2.82 -18.43
N PHE A 17 6.43 -3.16 -18.09
CA PHE A 17 6.93 -4.53 -18.22
C PHE A 17 6.22 -5.50 -17.26
N SER A 18 5.99 -5.06 -16.03
CA SER A 18 5.26 -5.85 -15.02
C SER A 18 3.81 -6.10 -15.47
N VAL A 19 3.13 -5.09 -16.00
CA VAL A 19 1.76 -5.24 -16.53
C VAL A 19 1.71 -6.22 -17.72
N VAL A 20 2.70 -6.18 -18.62
CA VAL A 20 2.80 -7.14 -19.74
C VAL A 20 3.13 -8.56 -19.28
N LYS A 21 3.70 -8.74 -18.10
CA LYS A 21 3.84 -10.07 -17.50
C LYS A 21 2.54 -10.53 -16.83
N GLU A 22 1.81 -9.59 -16.23
CA GLU A 22 0.66 -9.86 -15.38
C GLU A 22 -0.69 -9.96 -16.12
N TRP A 23 -0.81 -9.40 -17.34
CA TRP A 23 -2.11 -9.32 -18.03
C TRP A 23 -2.80 -10.67 -18.21
N LYS A 24 -2.04 -11.75 -18.46
CA LYS A 24 -2.61 -13.10 -18.60
C LYS A 24 -3.33 -13.54 -17.33
N TYR A 25 -2.71 -13.29 -16.18
CA TYR A 25 -3.29 -13.60 -14.87
C TYR A 25 -4.49 -12.71 -14.58
N MET A 26 -4.42 -11.41 -14.90
CA MET A 26 -5.58 -10.51 -14.78
C MET A 26 -6.77 -10.98 -15.63
N CYS A 27 -6.55 -11.39 -16.88
CA CYS A 27 -7.59 -11.94 -17.75
C CYS A 27 -8.21 -13.21 -17.16
N GLU A 28 -7.41 -14.09 -16.59
CA GLU A 28 -7.91 -15.30 -15.93
C GLU A 28 -8.73 -14.97 -14.67
N VAL A 29 -8.34 -13.97 -13.88
CA VAL A 29 -9.16 -13.46 -12.75
C VAL A 29 -10.52 -13.00 -13.26
N PHE A 30 -10.56 -12.20 -14.33
CA PHE A 30 -11.82 -11.71 -14.89
C PHE A 30 -12.70 -12.83 -15.43
N ASN A 31 -12.11 -13.83 -16.10
CA ASN A 31 -12.87 -14.98 -16.58
C ASN A 31 -13.48 -15.79 -15.43
N LYS A 32 -12.72 -16.02 -14.35
CA LYS A 32 -13.24 -16.67 -13.13
C LYS A 32 -14.33 -15.83 -12.47
N TRP A 33 -14.20 -14.51 -12.48
CA TRP A 33 -15.21 -13.59 -11.96
C TRP A 33 -16.53 -13.68 -12.74
N ILE A 34 -16.48 -13.76 -14.06
CA ILE A 34 -17.69 -13.91 -14.91
C ILE A 34 -18.41 -15.21 -14.56
N ILE A 35 -17.69 -16.34 -14.49
CA ILE A 35 -18.27 -17.64 -14.12
C ILE A 35 -18.86 -17.59 -12.71
N PHE A 36 -18.19 -16.89 -11.79
CA PHE A 36 -18.69 -16.68 -10.44
C PHE A 36 -19.98 -15.86 -10.40
N GLN A 37 -20.12 -14.84 -11.25
CA GLN A 37 -21.34 -14.02 -11.32
C GLN A 37 -22.56 -14.85 -11.73
N ASP A 38 -22.40 -15.81 -12.64
CA ASP A 38 -23.49 -16.71 -13.03
C ASP A 38 -23.94 -17.58 -11.85
N LYS A 39 -22.99 -18.20 -11.14
CA LYS A 39 -23.26 -18.99 -9.93
C LYS A 39 -23.86 -18.15 -8.80
N TYR A 40 -23.38 -16.91 -8.62
CA TYR A 40 -23.91 -15.97 -7.63
C TYR A 40 -25.39 -15.69 -7.90
N LYS A 41 -25.77 -15.46 -9.16
CA LYS A 41 -27.16 -15.21 -9.56
C LYS A 41 -28.05 -16.43 -9.31
N GLU A 42 -27.53 -17.64 -9.54
CA GLU A 42 -28.24 -18.89 -9.29
C GLU A 42 -28.51 -19.10 -7.78
N VAL A 43 -27.50 -18.91 -6.93
CA VAL A 43 -27.59 -19.22 -5.49
C VAL A 43 -28.31 -18.12 -4.71
N ILE A 44 -27.96 -16.85 -4.91
CA ILE A 44 -28.51 -15.75 -4.10
C ILE A 44 -29.85 -15.24 -4.65
N ARG A 45 -30.16 -15.57 -5.92
CA ARG A 45 -31.38 -15.19 -6.67
C ARG A 45 -31.59 -13.68 -6.80
N THR A 46 -30.55 -12.89 -6.56
CA THR A 46 -30.54 -11.43 -6.78
C THR A 46 -29.59 -11.08 -7.92
N GLU A 47 -29.95 -10.10 -8.75
CA GLU A 47 -29.03 -9.60 -9.76
C GLU A 47 -27.81 -8.95 -9.11
N TYR A 48 -26.63 -9.40 -9.50
CA TYR A 48 -25.37 -8.80 -9.09
C TYR A 48 -25.20 -7.43 -9.75
N ARG A 49 -25.60 -6.37 -9.05
CA ARG A 49 -25.46 -4.99 -9.54
C ARG A 49 -24.06 -4.46 -9.24
N THR A 50 -23.12 -4.76 -10.12
CA THR A 50 -21.83 -4.05 -10.10
C THR A 50 -22.04 -2.57 -10.40
N LYS A 51 -21.37 -1.70 -9.63
CA LYS A 51 -21.29 -0.26 -9.96
C LYS A 51 -20.23 0.00 -11.03
N LEU A 52 -20.12 -0.87 -12.04
CA LEU A 52 -19.06 -0.84 -13.05
C LEU A 52 -19.04 0.50 -13.80
N ASN A 53 -20.21 1.08 -14.08
CA ASN A 53 -20.32 2.38 -14.75
C ASN A 53 -19.67 3.51 -13.95
N VAL A 54 -19.76 3.48 -12.62
CA VAL A 54 -19.12 4.47 -11.74
C VAL A 54 -17.61 4.30 -11.76
N VAL A 55 -17.13 3.06 -11.76
CA VAL A 55 -15.70 2.74 -11.81
C VAL A 55 -15.10 3.17 -13.14
N VAL A 56 -15.76 2.84 -14.25
CA VAL A 56 -15.32 3.25 -15.58
C VAL A 56 -15.27 4.78 -15.66
N ALA A 57 -16.27 5.49 -15.12
CA ALA A 57 -16.28 6.96 -15.08
C ALA A 57 -15.13 7.53 -14.23
N ILE A 58 -14.84 6.94 -13.06
CA ILE A 58 -13.74 7.37 -12.19
C ILE A 58 -12.38 7.12 -12.87
N VAL A 59 -12.19 5.91 -13.42
CA VAL A 59 -10.93 5.49 -14.04
C VAL A 59 -10.64 6.24 -15.33
N SER A 60 -11.66 6.48 -16.17
CA SER A 60 -11.48 7.19 -17.46
C SER A 60 -11.52 8.72 -17.35
N GLY A 61 -12.21 9.28 -16.35
CA GLY A 61 -12.39 10.72 -16.22
C GLY A 61 -11.61 11.34 -15.06
N VAL A 62 -11.89 10.91 -13.83
CA VAL A 62 -11.38 11.58 -12.62
C VAL A 62 -9.89 11.35 -12.43
N ILE A 63 -9.41 10.11 -12.58
CA ILE A 63 -8.01 9.75 -12.34
C ILE A 63 -7.06 10.57 -13.24
N PRO A 64 -7.23 10.62 -14.58
CA PRO A 64 -6.34 11.39 -15.46
C PRO A 64 -6.32 12.90 -15.15
N VAL A 65 -7.46 13.48 -14.77
CA VAL A 65 -7.54 14.91 -14.45
C VAL A 65 -6.80 15.21 -13.15
N VAL A 66 -6.97 14.36 -12.13
CA VAL A 66 -6.27 14.50 -10.84
C VAL A 66 -4.76 14.31 -11.01
N THR A 67 -4.32 13.31 -11.80
CA THR A 67 -2.89 13.07 -12.03
C THR A 67 -2.25 14.17 -12.86
N MET A 68 -2.97 14.76 -13.82
CA MET A 68 -2.52 15.94 -14.56
C MET A 68 -2.32 17.13 -13.61
N GLY A 69 -3.31 17.44 -12.77
CA GLY A 69 -3.22 18.53 -11.79
C GLY A 69 -2.07 18.35 -10.79
N ALA A 70 -1.91 17.12 -10.25
CA ALA A 70 -0.82 16.79 -9.35
C ALA A 70 0.55 16.92 -10.01
N THR A 71 0.67 16.54 -11.29
CA THR A 71 1.94 16.66 -12.03
C THR A 71 2.30 18.13 -12.29
N VAL A 72 1.33 18.97 -12.65
CA VAL A 72 1.56 20.41 -12.82
C VAL A 72 1.97 21.05 -11.49
N LEU A 73 1.34 20.67 -10.37
CA LEU A 73 1.72 21.14 -9.05
C LEU A 73 3.17 20.73 -8.69
N HIS A 74 3.53 19.47 -8.94
CA HIS A 74 4.87 18.95 -8.65
C HIS A 74 5.94 19.41 -9.64
N SER A 75 5.55 20.07 -10.73
CA SER A 75 6.48 20.47 -11.78
C SER A 75 7.59 21.39 -11.29
N TYR A 76 7.27 22.25 -10.31
CA TYR A 76 8.20 23.19 -9.67
C TYR A 76 9.29 22.52 -8.83
N VAL A 77 9.07 21.29 -8.34
CA VAL A 77 10.04 20.55 -7.50
C VAL A 77 10.84 19.54 -8.31
N LEU A 78 10.19 18.85 -9.24
CA LEU A 78 10.79 17.73 -9.97
C LEU A 78 11.46 18.14 -11.29
N TYR A 79 10.96 19.18 -11.99
CA TYR A 79 11.46 19.50 -13.34
C TYR A 79 12.48 20.63 -13.34
N HIS A 80 13.68 20.27 -13.79
CA HIS A 80 14.55 21.22 -14.46
C HIS A 80 14.33 21.08 -15.98
N LYS A 81 13.68 22.10 -16.57
CA LYS A 81 13.84 22.58 -17.95
C LYS A 81 13.23 21.87 -19.18
N GLU A 82 12.77 20.62 -19.16
CA GLU A 82 12.43 19.91 -20.42
C GLU A 82 10.98 19.39 -20.48
N TRP A 83 10.24 19.74 -21.55
CA TRP A 83 8.79 19.49 -21.70
C TRP A 83 8.41 18.02 -21.90
N TYR A 84 9.30 17.20 -22.49
CA TYR A 84 9.02 15.79 -22.77
C TYR A 84 8.97 14.93 -21.50
N HIS A 85 9.64 15.33 -20.42
CA HIS A 85 9.55 14.62 -19.14
C HIS A 85 8.20 14.80 -18.45
N LEU A 86 7.44 15.85 -18.78
CA LEU A 86 6.09 16.07 -18.27
C LEU A 86 5.13 14.97 -18.74
N LEU A 87 5.14 14.70 -20.05
CA LEU A 87 4.24 13.72 -20.67
C LEU A 87 4.51 12.30 -20.16
N SER A 88 5.79 11.93 -20.00
CA SER A 88 6.18 10.63 -19.45
C SER A 88 5.68 10.43 -18.01
N TYR A 89 5.74 11.47 -17.17
CA TYR A 89 5.32 11.39 -15.78
C TYR A 89 3.81 11.35 -15.61
N ILE A 90 3.07 12.12 -16.41
CA ILE A 90 1.60 12.04 -16.44
C ILE A 90 1.18 10.60 -16.76
N PHE A 91 1.81 9.98 -17.76
CA PHE A 91 1.51 8.60 -18.13
C PHE A 91 1.76 7.63 -16.97
N VAL A 92 2.94 7.67 -16.34
CA VAL A 92 3.27 6.74 -15.25
C VAL A 92 2.44 6.95 -14.01
N LEU A 93 2.23 8.20 -13.58
CA LEU A 93 1.39 8.49 -12.43
C LEU A 93 -0.04 7.99 -12.67
N THR A 94 -0.55 8.19 -13.89
CA THR A 94 -1.86 7.66 -14.29
C THR A 94 -1.88 6.13 -14.28
N SER A 95 -0.88 5.45 -14.83
CA SER A 95 -0.80 3.98 -14.81
C SER A 95 -0.76 3.42 -13.38
N VAL A 96 0.00 4.05 -12.48
CA VAL A 96 0.05 3.65 -11.05
C VAL A 96 -1.30 3.87 -10.37
N CYS A 97 -1.93 5.02 -10.57
CA CYS A 97 -3.26 5.29 -10.00
C CYS A 97 -4.33 4.32 -10.53
N VAL A 98 -4.28 3.96 -11.83
CA VAL A 98 -5.20 2.98 -12.41
C VAL A 98 -4.97 1.59 -11.81
N LEU A 99 -3.72 1.16 -11.65
CA LEU A 99 -3.38 -0.13 -11.03
C LEU A 99 -3.93 -0.24 -9.60
N TYR A 100 -3.69 0.78 -8.76
CA TYR A 100 -4.26 0.83 -7.41
C TYR A 100 -5.78 0.97 -7.40
N GLY A 101 -6.35 1.72 -8.35
CA GLY A 101 -7.79 1.87 -8.51
C GLY A 101 -8.49 0.53 -8.80
N ILE A 102 -7.93 -0.26 -9.73
CA ILE A 102 -8.41 -1.60 -10.05
C ILE A 102 -8.34 -2.49 -8.80
N TRP A 103 -7.21 -2.47 -8.09
CA TRP A 103 -7.03 -3.25 -6.86
C TRP A 103 -8.06 -2.92 -5.77
N VAL A 104 -8.20 -1.63 -5.44
CA VAL A 104 -9.15 -1.17 -4.42
C VAL A 104 -10.57 -1.53 -4.82
N PHE A 105 -10.93 -1.36 -6.09
CA PHE A 105 -12.25 -1.71 -6.57
C PHE A 105 -12.53 -3.21 -6.49
N SER A 106 -11.63 -4.06 -6.99
CA SER A 106 -11.77 -5.51 -6.94
C SER A 106 -11.95 -6.03 -5.51
N LEU A 107 -11.14 -5.52 -4.57
CA LEU A 107 -11.24 -5.91 -3.17
C LEU A 107 -12.52 -5.40 -2.48
N THR A 108 -13.01 -4.23 -2.89
CA THR A 108 -14.29 -3.69 -2.40
C THR A 108 -15.47 -4.54 -2.87
N GLU A 109 -15.45 -5.00 -4.12
CA GLU A 109 -16.48 -5.91 -4.64
C GLU A 109 -16.47 -7.24 -3.90
N ILE A 110 -15.28 -7.80 -3.64
CA ILE A 110 -15.16 -9.01 -2.81
C ILE A 110 -15.76 -8.80 -1.42
N ILE A 111 -15.50 -7.66 -0.76
CA ILE A 111 -16.08 -7.34 0.55
C ILE A 111 -17.61 -7.34 0.47
N ASN A 112 -18.19 -6.67 -0.54
CA ASN A 112 -19.64 -6.60 -0.71
C ASN A 112 -20.27 -7.99 -0.91
N VAL A 113 -19.61 -8.84 -1.71
CA VAL A 113 -20.05 -10.22 -1.95
C VAL A 113 -19.94 -11.05 -0.66
N ALA A 114 -18.82 -10.96 0.05
CA ALA A 114 -18.61 -11.67 1.31
C ALA A 114 -19.65 -11.28 2.38
N ASP A 115 -19.95 -9.98 2.50
CA ASP A 115 -21.00 -9.49 3.40
C ASP A 115 -22.39 -10.00 3.03
N THR A 116 -22.68 -10.10 1.73
CA THR A 116 -23.95 -10.66 1.25
C THR A 116 -24.04 -12.15 1.55
N ILE A 117 -22.98 -12.92 1.35
CA ILE A 117 -22.94 -14.34 1.72
C ILE A 117 -23.17 -14.48 3.23
N ARG A 118 -22.48 -13.67 4.04
CA ARG A 118 -22.63 -13.68 5.50
C ARG A 118 -24.07 -13.39 5.94
N SER A 119 -24.68 -12.33 5.41
CA SER A 119 -26.05 -11.96 5.77
C SER A 119 -27.05 -13.04 5.38
N ARG A 120 -26.88 -13.63 4.19
CA ARG A 120 -27.74 -14.72 3.72
C ARG A 120 -27.57 -16.00 4.54
N SER A 121 -26.35 -16.39 4.87
CA SER A 121 -26.10 -17.52 5.76
C SER A 121 -26.76 -17.30 7.13
N PHE A 122 -26.66 -16.09 7.69
CA PHE A 122 -27.30 -15.77 8.96
C PHE A 122 -28.83 -15.84 8.89
N GLU A 123 -29.44 -15.30 7.82
CA GLU A 123 -30.88 -15.36 7.54
C GLU A 123 -31.40 -16.80 7.45
N ILE A 124 -30.69 -17.66 6.71
CA ILE A 124 -31.09 -19.07 6.50
C ILE A 124 -31.02 -19.85 7.81
N ILE A 125 -29.97 -19.62 8.60
CA ILE A 125 -29.79 -20.30 9.88
C ILE A 125 -30.91 -19.95 10.86
N HIS A 126 -31.33 -18.68 10.92
CA HIS A 126 -32.39 -18.19 11.81
C HIS A 126 -33.80 -18.28 11.22
N SER A 127 -33.93 -18.68 9.95
CA SER A 127 -35.23 -18.95 9.32
C SER A 127 -36.01 -19.99 10.13
N LYS A 128 -37.33 -19.86 10.22
CA LYS A 128 -38.19 -20.89 10.84
C LYS A 128 -38.49 -22.06 9.91
N ASP A 129 -38.20 -21.93 8.63
CA ASP A 129 -38.48 -22.96 7.63
C ASP A 129 -37.30 -23.94 7.53
N ASN A 130 -37.52 -25.20 7.90
CA ASN A 130 -36.47 -26.22 7.98
C ASN A 130 -36.30 -27.05 6.71
N ILE A 131 -37.18 -26.93 5.72
CA ILE A 131 -37.29 -27.94 4.64
C ILE A 131 -36.10 -27.88 3.65
N GLU A 132 -35.39 -26.75 3.55
CA GLU A 132 -34.29 -26.59 2.57
C GLU A 132 -32.98 -25.96 3.12
N LYS A 133 -32.88 -25.76 4.45
CA LYS A 133 -31.75 -25.03 5.07
C LYS A 133 -30.38 -25.62 4.74
N SER A 134 -30.22 -26.95 4.83
CA SER A 134 -28.91 -27.58 4.61
C SER A 134 -28.45 -27.44 3.16
N HIS A 135 -29.37 -27.53 2.19
CA HIS A 135 -29.06 -27.43 0.78
C HIS A 135 -28.69 -26.00 0.37
N GLU A 136 -29.41 -25.00 0.90
CA GLU A 136 -29.07 -23.60 0.67
C GLU A 136 -27.73 -23.22 1.32
N LEU A 137 -27.47 -23.70 2.53
CA LEU A 137 -26.19 -23.46 3.22
C LEU A 137 -25.01 -24.13 2.47
N TYR A 138 -25.22 -25.34 1.95
CA TYR A 138 -24.26 -26.02 1.08
C TYR A 138 -23.92 -25.20 -0.17
N SER A 139 -24.94 -24.65 -0.82
CA SER A 139 -24.76 -23.82 -2.01
C SER A 139 -23.98 -22.53 -1.69
N LEU A 140 -24.25 -21.91 -0.53
CA LEU A 140 -23.50 -20.74 -0.06
C LEU A 140 -22.05 -21.08 0.31
N ARG A 141 -21.79 -22.25 0.90
CA ARG A 141 -20.42 -22.70 1.18
C ARG A 141 -19.61 -22.84 -0.11
N ILE A 142 -20.18 -23.43 -1.16
CA ILE A 142 -19.53 -23.53 -2.48
C ILE A 142 -19.25 -22.15 -3.06
N LEU A 143 -20.25 -21.25 -2.99
CA LEU A 143 -20.09 -19.89 -3.47
C LEU A 143 -18.96 -19.15 -2.72
N TRP A 144 -18.92 -19.29 -1.39
CA TRP A 144 -17.84 -18.73 -0.57
C TRP A 144 -16.48 -19.32 -0.94
N HIS A 145 -16.41 -20.63 -1.18
CA HIS A 145 -15.17 -21.29 -1.57
C HIS A 145 -14.63 -20.73 -2.89
N GLU A 146 -15.48 -20.58 -3.90
CA GLU A 146 -15.11 -19.96 -5.19
C GLU A 146 -14.65 -18.51 -5.01
N LEU A 147 -15.32 -17.74 -4.14
CA LEU A 147 -14.89 -16.39 -3.79
C LEU A 147 -13.49 -16.39 -3.18
N SER A 148 -13.19 -17.32 -2.26
CA SER A 148 -11.86 -17.44 -1.62
C SER A 148 -10.75 -17.73 -2.65
N ILE A 149 -11.05 -18.51 -3.68
CA ILE A 149 -10.12 -18.79 -4.80
C ILE A 149 -9.86 -17.51 -5.59
N ILE A 150 -10.91 -16.75 -5.92
CA ILE A 150 -10.79 -15.48 -6.63
C ILE A 150 -9.96 -14.48 -5.84
N VAL A 151 -10.14 -14.37 -4.53
CA VAL A 151 -9.36 -13.47 -3.66
C VAL A 151 -7.87 -13.76 -3.79
N ARG A 152 -7.47 -15.02 -3.61
CA ARG A 152 -6.07 -15.46 -3.70
C ARG A 152 -5.48 -15.26 -5.08
N PHE A 153 -6.28 -15.52 -6.12
CA PHE A 153 -5.83 -15.38 -7.50
C PHE A 153 -5.70 -13.90 -7.91
N SER A 154 -6.61 -13.04 -7.47
CA SER A 154 -6.56 -11.59 -7.67
C SER A 154 -5.32 -10.99 -7.01
N SER A 155 -4.98 -11.41 -5.78
CA SER A 155 -3.78 -10.94 -5.08
C SER A 155 -2.48 -11.38 -5.73
N THR A 156 -2.44 -12.58 -6.29
CA THR A 156 -1.28 -13.11 -7.00
C THR A 156 -1.10 -12.43 -8.36
N ALA A 157 -2.19 -12.12 -9.07
CA ALA A 157 -2.16 -11.56 -10.41
C ALA A 157 -1.51 -10.16 -10.49
N VAL A 158 -1.55 -9.38 -9.41
CA VAL A 158 -0.99 -8.01 -9.36
C VAL A 158 0.22 -7.86 -8.43
N ALA A 159 0.71 -8.99 -7.90
CA ALA A 159 1.68 -8.99 -6.81
C ALA A 159 3.00 -8.30 -7.16
N CYS A 160 3.52 -8.54 -8.38
CA CYS A 160 4.83 -8.03 -8.79
C CYS A 160 4.78 -6.51 -8.98
N SER A 161 3.74 -6.02 -9.66
CA SER A 161 3.53 -4.58 -9.83
C SER A 161 3.35 -3.88 -8.49
N MET A 162 2.52 -4.44 -7.58
CA MET A 162 2.26 -3.82 -6.28
C MET A 162 3.48 -3.74 -5.38
N ILE A 163 4.30 -4.79 -5.32
CA ILE A 163 5.52 -4.80 -4.49
C ILE A 163 6.50 -3.74 -4.97
N PHE A 164 6.71 -3.65 -6.28
CA PHE A 164 7.64 -2.67 -6.85
C PHE A 164 7.15 -1.24 -6.63
N THR A 165 5.86 -0.98 -6.86
CA THR A 165 5.25 0.33 -6.64
C THR A 165 5.25 0.70 -5.16
N ALA A 166 4.97 -0.24 -4.25
CA ALA A 166 5.05 -0.01 -2.81
C ALA A 166 6.49 0.29 -2.36
N ALA A 167 7.48 -0.50 -2.79
CA ALA A 167 8.89 -0.26 -2.47
C ALA A 167 9.36 1.12 -2.93
N THR A 168 8.99 1.51 -4.15
CA THR A 168 9.34 2.84 -4.66
C THR A 168 8.56 3.94 -3.94
N GLY A 169 7.31 3.68 -3.57
CA GLY A 169 6.49 4.58 -2.78
C GLY A 169 7.09 4.90 -1.41
N VAL A 170 7.67 3.90 -0.73
CA VAL A 170 8.39 4.09 0.54
C VAL A 170 9.60 5.01 0.35
N ILE A 171 10.39 4.82 -0.71
CA ILE A 171 11.57 5.65 -0.99
C ILE A 171 11.16 7.12 -1.23
N ILE A 172 10.11 7.35 -2.04
CA ILE A 172 9.60 8.70 -2.32
C ILE A 172 9.00 9.33 -1.06
N PHE A 173 8.31 8.54 -0.22
CA PHE A 173 7.77 8.98 1.06
C PHE A 173 8.89 9.46 2.02
N ILE A 174 9.96 8.68 2.19
CA ILE A 174 11.11 9.07 3.02
C ILE A 174 11.79 10.33 2.46
N ALA A 175 12.01 10.38 1.14
CA ALA A 175 12.66 11.51 0.50
C ALA A 175 11.83 12.81 0.60
N SER A 176 10.51 12.72 0.47
CA SER A 176 9.60 13.86 0.61
C SER A 176 9.49 14.32 2.07
N ALA A 177 9.45 13.40 3.04
CA ALA A 177 9.52 13.75 4.47
C ALA A 177 10.81 14.49 4.83
N TYR A 178 11.97 14.03 4.33
CA TYR A 178 13.23 14.74 4.51
C TYR A 178 13.25 16.11 3.81
N GLY A 179 12.73 16.19 2.59
CA GLY A 179 12.59 17.45 1.85
C GLY A 179 11.72 18.46 2.59
N PHE A 180 10.58 18.02 3.13
CA PHE A 180 9.68 18.82 3.94
C PHE A 180 10.40 19.41 5.16
N MET A 181 11.03 18.57 6.00
CA MET A 181 11.77 19.06 7.17
C MET A 181 12.87 20.06 6.78
N LYS A 182 13.57 19.80 5.67
CA LYS A 182 14.65 20.68 5.21
C LYS A 182 14.11 22.06 4.81
N CYS A 183 13.01 22.12 4.05
CA CYS A 183 12.41 23.38 3.62
C CYS A 183 11.81 24.16 4.79
N VAL A 184 11.15 23.48 5.73
CA VAL A 184 10.64 24.10 6.97
C VAL A 184 11.78 24.72 7.77
N ALA A 185 12.90 24.02 7.94
CA ALA A 185 14.04 24.53 8.70
C ALA A 185 14.73 25.75 8.05
N ILE A 186 14.58 25.94 6.73
CA ILE A 186 15.17 27.06 5.98
C ILE A 186 14.16 28.20 5.78
N GLY A 187 12.86 27.97 6.04
CA GLY A 187 11.80 28.94 5.74
C GLY A 187 11.48 29.06 4.25
N ASP A 188 11.73 28.00 3.47
CA ASP A 188 11.55 27.99 2.02
C ASP A 188 10.12 27.57 1.65
N GLU A 189 9.41 28.40 0.88
CA GLU A 189 8.01 28.22 0.45
C GLU A 189 7.71 26.87 -0.22
N ARG A 190 8.74 26.18 -0.73
CA ARG A 190 8.61 24.82 -1.30
C ARG A 190 8.22 23.74 -0.29
N TYR A 191 8.17 24.03 1.01
CA TYR A 191 7.73 23.07 2.03
C TYR A 191 6.33 22.50 1.73
N PHE A 192 5.42 23.31 1.18
CA PHE A 192 4.07 22.88 0.85
C PHE A 192 4.08 21.76 -0.20
N LEU A 193 4.93 21.86 -1.21
CA LEU A 193 5.04 20.87 -2.29
C LEU A 193 5.61 19.53 -1.79
N PHE A 194 6.58 19.57 -0.89
CA PHE A 194 7.08 18.33 -0.27
C PHE A 194 6.04 17.67 0.64
N PHE A 195 5.23 18.49 1.33
CA PHE A 195 4.13 18.00 2.15
C PHE A 195 3.05 17.30 1.31
N THR A 196 2.65 17.87 0.16
CA THR A 196 1.65 17.24 -0.71
C THR A 196 2.14 15.91 -1.30
N ILE A 197 3.42 15.82 -1.68
CA ILE A 197 4.03 14.56 -2.16
C ILE A 197 4.04 13.52 -1.02
N MET A 198 4.46 13.92 0.18
CA MET A 198 4.51 13.03 1.34
C MET A 198 3.11 12.49 1.68
N LEU A 199 2.10 13.36 1.72
CA LEU A 199 0.72 12.97 1.97
C LEU A 199 0.18 12.04 0.87
N GLY A 200 0.42 12.37 -0.39
CA GLY A 200 -0.01 11.55 -1.53
C GLY A 200 0.57 10.15 -1.50
N MET A 201 1.89 10.03 -1.27
CA MET A 201 2.54 8.71 -1.18
C MET A 201 2.12 7.95 0.08
N GLY A 202 1.88 8.64 1.19
CA GLY A 202 1.31 8.04 2.40
C GLY A 202 -0.05 7.40 2.14
N LEU A 203 -0.94 8.09 1.42
CA LEU A 203 -2.24 7.55 1.03
C LEU A 203 -2.12 6.34 0.08
N VAL A 204 -1.23 6.41 -0.90
CA VAL A 204 -0.96 5.31 -1.84
C VAL A 204 -0.46 4.06 -1.12
N LEU A 205 0.31 4.21 -0.03
CA LEU A 205 0.76 3.06 0.79
C LEU A 205 -0.33 2.55 1.74
N CYS A 206 -1.12 3.45 2.36
CA CYS A 206 -2.08 3.06 3.40
C CYS A 206 -3.37 2.48 2.84
N VAL A 207 -3.97 3.07 1.81
CA VAL A 207 -5.30 2.69 1.31
C VAL A 207 -5.36 1.24 0.81
N PRO A 208 -4.42 0.77 -0.04
CA PRO A 208 -4.39 -0.61 -0.51
C PRO A 208 -4.18 -1.62 0.63
N CYS A 209 -3.42 -1.21 1.65
CA CYS A 209 -3.19 -2.05 2.80
C CYS A 209 -4.43 -2.17 3.70
N GLU A 210 -5.14 -1.05 3.91
CA GLU A 210 -6.38 -1.05 4.68
C GLU A 210 -7.49 -1.84 4.00
N ILE A 211 -7.68 -1.67 2.69
CA ILE A 211 -8.72 -2.42 1.97
C ILE A 211 -8.38 -3.92 1.92
N GLY A 212 -7.11 -4.29 1.74
CA GLY A 212 -6.66 -5.68 1.81
C GLY A 212 -6.97 -6.33 3.15
N TYR A 213 -6.62 -5.64 4.24
CA TYR A 213 -6.94 -6.09 5.61
C TYR A 213 -8.45 -6.27 5.81
N ARG A 214 -9.27 -5.28 5.38
CA ARG A 214 -10.73 -5.37 5.46
C ARG A 214 -11.27 -6.55 4.67
N THR A 215 -10.77 -6.81 3.48
CA THR A 215 -11.24 -7.95 2.68
C THR A 215 -10.95 -9.28 3.38
N THR A 216 -9.80 -9.45 4.02
CA THR A 216 -9.51 -10.65 4.83
C THR A 216 -10.44 -10.77 6.05
N LEU A 217 -10.77 -9.67 6.74
CA LEU A 217 -11.75 -9.69 7.84
C LEU A 217 -13.14 -10.12 7.37
N HIS A 218 -13.65 -9.51 6.30
CA HIS A 218 -15.01 -9.76 5.81
C HIS A 218 -15.16 -11.14 5.16
N ALA A 219 -14.18 -11.58 4.38
CA ALA A 219 -14.21 -12.88 3.71
C ALA A 219 -13.83 -14.05 4.63
N GLY A 220 -13.13 -13.79 5.74
CA GLY A 220 -12.67 -14.81 6.69
C GLY A 220 -13.30 -14.64 8.07
N THR A 221 -12.75 -13.72 8.86
CA THR A 221 -13.05 -13.56 10.31
C THR A 221 -14.55 -13.42 10.59
N TYR A 222 -15.26 -12.55 9.89
CA TYR A 222 -16.69 -12.31 10.16
C TYR A 222 -17.58 -13.49 9.78
N ILE A 223 -17.17 -14.33 8.84
CA ILE A 223 -17.89 -15.56 8.50
C ILE A 223 -17.65 -16.61 9.58
N VAL A 224 -16.42 -16.75 10.07
CA VAL A 224 -16.09 -17.63 11.20
C VAL A 224 -16.85 -17.22 12.46
N GLU A 225 -16.84 -15.93 12.81
CA GLU A 225 -17.56 -15.40 13.97
C GLU A 225 -19.07 -15.65 13.86
N MET A 226 -19.64 -15.40 12.68
CA MET A 226 -21.06 -15.65 12.43
C MET A 226 -21.39 -17.13 12.58
N LEU A 227 -20.67 -18.03 11.91
CA LEU A 227 -20.93 -19.48 11.99
C LEU A 227 -20.71 -20.04 13.41
N SER A 228 -19.74 -19.51 14.15
CA SER A 228 -19.44 -19.93 15.52
C SER A 228 -20.45 -19.39 16.55
N SER A 229 -21.18 -18.32 16.23
CA SER A 229 -22.21 -17.73 17.10
C SER A 229 -23.53 -18.51 17.12
N VAL A 230 -23.67 -19.51 16.25
CA VAL A 230 -24.92 -20.25 16.06
C VAL A 230 -25.05 -21.37 17.09
N ASN A 231 -26.21 -21.45 17.74
CA ASN A 231 -26.50 -22.54 18.68
C ASN A 231 -26.81 -23.84 17.91
N MET A 232 -25.84 -24.75 17.85
CA MET A 232 -25.99 -26.04 17.16
C MET A 232 -27.12 -26.92 17.73
N LEU A 233 -27.52 -26.71 18.99
CA LEU A 233 -28.58 -27.48 19.66
C LEU A 233 -29.99 -27.12 19.15
N GLU A 234 -30.14 -25.95 18.53
CA GLU A 234 -31.42 -25.47 17.98
C GLU A 234 -31.58 -25.82 16.49
N LEU A 235 -30.54 -26.40 15.88
CA LEU A 235 -30.50 -26.76 14.47
C LEU A 235 -30.83 -28.23 14.24
N ASP A 236 -31.39 -28.51 13.06
CA ASP A 236 -31.49 -29.88 12.54
C ASP A 236 -30.10 -30.50 12.35
N GLU A 237 -29.98 -31.82 12.52
CA GLU A 237 -28.69 -32.54 12.48
C GLU A 237 -27.95 -32.33 11.15
N LEU A 238 -28.68 -32.30 10.03
CA LEU A 238 -28.10 -32.05 8.71
C LEU A 238 -27.59 -30.60 8.57
N THR A 239 -28.28 -29.64 9.17
CA THR A 239 -27.89 -28.23 9.10
C THR A 239 -26.70 -27.95 10.03
N ALA A 240 -26.70 -28.52 11.23
CA ALA A 240 -25.57 -28.44 12.16
C ALA A 240 -24.29 -29.04 11.55
N ARG A 241 -24.42 -30.19 10.88
CA ARG A 241 -23.31 -30.81 10.13
C ARG A 241 -22.80 -29.89 9.01
N GLU A 242 -23.69 -29.23 8.28
CA GLU A 242 -23.27 -28.34 7.19
C GLU A 242 -22.59 -27.06 7.71
N VAL A 243 -23.03 -26.52 8.85
CA VAL A 243 -22.34 -25.42 9.55
C VAL A 243 -20.91 -25.83 9.94
N ASP A 244 -20.73 -27.03 10.51
CA ASP A 244 -19.41 -27.55 10.87
C ASP A 244 -18.51 -27.73 9.63
N LEU A 245 -19.06 -28.31 8.55
CA LEU A 245 -18.32 -28.46 7.30
C LEU A 245 -17.96 -27.11 6.66
N PHE A 246 -18.83 -26.10 6.78
CA PHE A 246 -18.53 -24.75 6.32
C PHE A 246 -17.42 -24.14 7.18
N LEU A 247 -17.51 -24.23 8.50
CA LEU A 247 -16.46 -23.74 9.40
C LEU A 247 -15.10 -24.40 9.11
N GLN A 248 -15.07 -25.71 8.90
CA GLN A 248 -13.87 -26.45 8.49
C GLN A 248 -13.34 -25.98 7.13
N ALA A 249 -14.22 -25.74 6.16
CA ALA A 249 -13.82 -25.21 4.85
C ALA A 249 -13.19 -23.81 4.97
N VAL A 250 -13.70 -22.97 5.88
CA VAL A 250 -13.15 -21.64 6.14
C VAL A 250 -11.79 -21.70 6.81
N TYR A 251 -11.62 -22.58 7.80
CA TYR A 251 -10.32 -22.79 8.43
C TYR A 251 -9.29 -23.39 7.47
N ALA A 252 -9.69 -24.33 6.61
CA ALA A 252 -8.80 -24.93 5.62
C ALA A 252 -8.38 -23.93 4.54
N ASN A 253 -9.27 -23.00 4.15
CA ASN A 253 -9.04 -22.05 3.06
C ASN A 253 -9.21 -20.60 3.50
N TYR A 254 -8.54 -20.20 4.58
CA TYR A 254 -8.62 -18.83 5.06
C TYR A 254 -8.18 -17.83 3.97
N PRO A 255 -9.00 -16.81 3.63
CA PRO A 255 -8.71 -15.85 2.58
C PRO A 255 -7.76 -14.75 3.10
N ASP A 256 -6.50 -15.12 3.28
CA ASP A 256 -5.44 -14.16 3.61
C ASP A 256 -4.94 -13.45 2.36
N ILE A 257 -4.99 -12.12 2.36
CA ILE A 257 -4.52 -11.31 1.24
C ILE A 257 -3.06 -10.96 1.47
N SER A 258 -2.23 -11.52 0.60
CA SER A 258 -0.82 -11.21 0.50
C SER A 258 -0.47 -10.75 -0.92
N TYR A 259 0.56 -9.91 -1.03
CA TYR A 259 1.17 -9.63 -2.32
C TYR A 259 1.96 -10.88 -2.77
N GLY A 260 1.28 -11.79 -3.47
CA GLY A 260 1.87 -13.01 -4.03
C GLY A 260 2.57 -13.91 -3.01
N GLY A 261 2.10 -13.96 -1.76
CA GLY A 261 2.70 -14.74 -0.68
C GLY A 261 3.97 -14.16 -0.05
N MET A 262 4.49 -13.03 -0.55
CA MET A 262 5.74 -12.45 -0.04
C MET A 262 5.52 -11.47 1.12
N VAL A 263 4.45 -10.68 1.07
CA VAL A 263 4.12 -9.70 2.11
C VAL A 263 2.64 -9.80 2.42
N THR A 264 2.30 -10.10 3.67
CA THR A 264 0.92 -10.05 4.15
C THR A 264 0.48 -8.60 4.29
N VAL A 265 -0.70 -8.31 3.77
CA VAL A 265 -1.25 -6.96 3.73
C VAL A 265 -1.91 -6.68 5.08
N ASN A 266 -1.11 -6.29 6.08
CA ASN A 266 -1.56 -6.03 7.45
C ASN A 266 -1.26 -4.60 7.92
N ARG A 267 -2.01 -4.11 8.92
CA ARG A 267 -1.79 -2.83 9.61
C ARG A 267 -0.41 -2.74 10.27
N GLU A 268 0.14 -3.88 10.67
CA GLU A 268 1.50 -3.99 11.18
C GLU A 268 2.54 -3.60 10.12
N THR A 269 2.33 -3.98 8.86
CA THR A 269 3.21 -3.61 7.74
C THR A 269 3.23 -2.09 7.55
N ILE A 270 2.05 -1.44 7.64
CA ILE A 270 1.94 0.02 7.59
C ILE A 270 2.73 0.65 8.74
N THR A 271 2.49 0.18 9.97
CA THR A 271 3.14 0.71 11.18
C THR A 271 4.66 0.55 11.12
N SER A 272 5.14 -0.60 10.62
CA SER A 272 6.55 -0.87 10.39
C SER A 272 7.18 0.10 9.38
N ILE A 273 6.50 0.39 8.26
CA ILE A 273 6.97 1.35 7.26
C ILE A 273 7.09 2.77 7.85
N PHE A 274 6.11 3.22 8.63
CA PHE A 274 6.17 4.54 9.28
C PHE A 274 7.27 4.59 10.34
N SER A 275 7.40 3.56 11.17
CA SER A 275 8.46 3.45 12.19
C SER A 275 9.85 3.47 11.56
N ALA A 276 10.05 2.70 10.50
CA ALA A 276 11.29 2.71 9.73
C ALA A 276 11.56 4.10 9.14
N THR A 277 10.55 4.75 8.56
CA THR A 277 10.69 6.10 8.00
C THR A 277 11.14 7.11 9.06
N VAL A 278 10.50 7.13 10.23
CA VAL A 278 10.90 8.01 11.34
C VAL A 278 12.33 7.72 11.80
N THR A 279 12.70 6.45 11.93
CA THR A 279 14.05 6.03 12.30
C THR A 279 15.09 6.53 11.30
N TYR A 280 14.87 6.32 10.00
CA TYR A 280 15.73 6.84 8.94
C TYR A 280 15.85 8.36 8.97
N LEU A 281 14.74 9.05 9.24
CA LEU A 281 14.68 10.50 9.32
C LEU A 281 15.53 11.04 10.48
N ILE A 282 15.45 10.40 11.65
CA ILE A 282 16.26 10.71 12.83
C ILE A 282 17.75 10.50 12.51
N VAL A 283 18.12 9.37 11.92
CA VAL A 283 19.51 9.07 11.54
C VAL A 283 20.05 10.10 10.57
N LEU A 284 19.28 10.48 9.54
CA LEU A 284 19.67 11.52 8.59
C LEU A 284 19.84 12.89 9.26
N LEU A 285 18.98 13.22 10.22
CA LEU A 285 19.09 14.45 10.99
C LEU A 285 20.36 14.46 11.86
N GLN A 286 20.64 13.35 12.55
CA GLN A 286 21.85 13.19 13.38
C GLN A 286 23.13 13.29 12.54
N LEU A 287 23.17 12.62 11.38
CA LEU A 287 24.31 12.72 10.46
C LEU A 287 24.55 14.16 10.01
N ARG A 288 23.48 14.93 9.75
CA ARG A 288 23.60 16.34 9.37
C ARG A 288 24.13 17.20 10.51
N ILE A 289 23.66 16.98 11.74
CA ILE A 289 24.13 17.71 12.93
C ILE A 289 25.62 17.41 13.17
N ASN A 290 26.01 16.13 13.14
CA ASN A 290 27.40 15.70 13.30
C ASN A 290 28.31 16.25 12.20
N HIS A 291 27.85 16.29 10.94
CA HIS A 291 28.61 16.91 9.85
C HIS A 291 28.77 18.42 10.03
N LYS A 292 27.73 19.14 10.50
CA LYS A 292 27.84 20.58 10.82
C LYS A 292 28.78 20.86 12.00
N LEU A 293 28.96 19.89 12.89
CA LEU A 293 29.89 19.97 14.03
C LEU A 293 31.34 19.61 13.66
N GLN A 294 31.63 19.12 12.45
CA GLN A 294 33.00 19.09 11.93
C GLN A 294 33.39 20.50 11.47
N PRO A 295 34.32 21.19 12.15
CA PRO A 295 34.68 22.54 11.77
C PRO A 295 35.41 22.53 10.42
N THR A 296 34.83 23.20 9.43
CA THR A 296 35.58 23.78 8.32
C THR A 296 36.50 24.87 8.86
N SER A 297 37.68 24.51 9.35
CA SER A 297 38.89 25.34 9.26
C SER A 297 40.14 24.58 9.77
N PRO A 298 41.15 24.31 8.91
CA PRO A 298 42.51 24.03 9.38
C PRO A 298 43.25 25.30 9.87
N THR A 299 42.53 26.40 10.15
CA THR A 299 43.11 27.69 10.56
C THR A 299 42.99 28.00 12.05
N PHE A 300 42.24 27.21 12.84
CA PHE A 300 42.18 27.43 14.29
C PHE A 300 43.34 26.78 15.04
N VAL A 301 43.85 25.64 14.56
CA VAL A 301 45.00 24.94 15.17
C VAL A 301 46.31 25.72 14.93
N SER A 302 46.46 26.41 13.80
CA SER A 302 47.65 27.22 13.50
C SER A 302 47.69 28.56 14.25
N LYS A 303 46.54 29.08 14.70
CA LYS A 303 46.49 30.32 15.48
C LYS A 303 46.77 30.10 16.97
N ILE A 304 46.45 28.92 17.51
CA ILE A 304 46.79 28.55 18.88
C ILE A 304 48.28 28.16 18.99
N THR A 305 48.85 27.49 17.97
CA THR A 305 50.30 27.19 17.95
C THR A 305 51.19 28.42 17.74
N ASN A 306 50.73 29.46 17.01
CA ASN A 306 51.51 30.69 16.85
C ASN A 306 51.42 31.67 18.04
N VAL A 307 50.40 31.55 18.90
CA VAL A 307 50.30 32.37 20.13
C VAL A 307 50.99 31.67 21.30
N ALA A 308 50.98 30.33 21.36
CA ALA A 308 51.75 29.58 22.34
C ALA A 308 53.27 29.54 22.04
N GLY A 309 53.68 29.70 20.79
CA GLY A 309 55.10 29.71 20.38
C GLY A 309 55.83 31.05 20.45
N ARG A 310 55.18 32.13 20.94
CA ARG A 310 55.77 33.49 20.98
C ARG A 310 55.73 34.11 22.39
N GLY A 311 55.59 33.29 23.43
CA GLY A 311 55.57 33.72 24.85
C GLY A 311 56.69 33.17 25.72
N GLU A 312 57.56 32.28 25.22
CA GLU A 312 58.63 31.66 25.99
C GLU A 312 59.93 31.63 25.17
N PHE A 313 60.63 32.76 25.03
CA PHE A 313 62.06 32.82 24.70
C PHE A 313 62.59 34.25 24.89
N GLU A 314 62.38 34.82 26.08
CA GLU A 314 63.03 36.08 26.47
C GLU A 314 63.30 36.09 27.98
N GLU A 315 64.05 35.10 28.47
CA GLU A 315 64.77 35.15 29.75
C GLU A 315 65.56 33.85 29.90
N LEU A 316 66.84 33.85 29.51
CA LEU A 316 67.94 32.97 29.99
C LEU A 316 69.09 32.97 28.97
N ASN A 317 69.88 34.05 28.94
CA ASN A 317 71.34 33.97 28.76
C ASN A 317 72.00 35.34 28.98
N THR A 318 72.20 35.68 30.25
CA THR A 318 73.17 36.69 30.70
C THR A 318 74.11 36.03 31.71
N SER A 319 75.32 35.71 31.24
CA SER A 319 76.59 35.34 31.91
C SER A 319 77.24 34.16 31.15
N SER A 320 78.51 34.12 30.73
CA SER A 320 79.67 35.02 30.80
C SER A 320 80.81 34.37 29.99
N SER A 321 81.53 35.09 29.13
CA SER A 321 82.99 34.97 28.91
C SER A 321 83.54 35.87 27.79
N LEU A 322 83.90 37.11 28.17
CA LEU A 322 85.13 37.87 27.84
C LEU A 322 84.85 39.37 28.03
#